data_AF-A0A9P8PX97-F1
#
_entry.id   AF-A0A9P8PX97-F1
#
_cell.length_a   1.000
_cell.length_b   1.000
_cell.length_c   1.000
_cell.angle_alpha   90.00
_cell.angle_beta   90.00
_cell.angle_gamma   90.00
#
_symmetry.space_group_name_H-M   'P 1'
#
loop_
_entity.id
_entity.type
_entity.pdbx_description
1 polymer ?
#
loop_
_entity_poly.entity_id
_entity_poly.type
_entity_poly.pdbx_seq_one_letter_code
_entity_poly.pdbx_strand_id
1 'polypeptide(L)'
;TAGVGLISPPPHHDIYSIEDLKQLIYDVKCANPRARVSVKLVSEVGVGIIASGVAKAKADHILISGHDGGTGAARWTGIKYAGLPWELGLAETHQTLVLNDLR
;
A
#
# COMPACT_ATOMS: atom_id res chain seq x y z
N THR A 1 5.81 23.51 13.10
CA THR A 1 6.51 24.51 13.93
C THR A 1 7.69 23.85 14.61
N ALA A 2 8.82 24.54 14.74
CA ALA A 2 10.00 23.96 15.38
C ALA A 2 9.65 23.44 16.80
N GLY A 3 10.14 22.25 17.14
CA GLY A 3 9.92 21.62 18.45
C GLY A 3 8.55 20.95 18.67
N VAL A 4 7.64 20.98 17.69
CA VAL A 4 6.34 20.29 17.80
C VAL A 4 6.44 18.88 17.23
N GLY A 5 6.03 17.88 18.00
CA GLY A 5 5.96 16.48 17.55
C GLY A 5 4.96 16.31 16.40
N LEU A 6 5.35 15.56 15.38
CA LEU A 6 4.51 15.28 14.21
C LEU A 6 4.07 13.82 14.25
N ILE A 7 2.79 13.62 14.56
CA ILE A 7 2.13 12.32 14.44
C ILE A 7 1.21 12.43 13.24
N SER A 8 1.55 11.70 12.17
CA SER A 8 0.69 11.64 11.00
C SER A 8 -0.65 10.98 11.35
N PRO A 9 -1.77 11.45 10.81
CA PRO A 9 -3.03 10.71 10.85
C PRO A 9 -2.83 9.29 10.28
N PRO A 10 -3.44 8.25 10.89
CA PRO A 10 -3.31 6.89 10.37
C PRO A 10 -3.87 6.70 8.94
N PRO A 11 -5.05 7.24 8.58
CA PRO A 11 -5.54 7.16 7.21
C PRO A 11 -5.07 8.36 6.38
N HIS A 12 -4.94 8.12 5.07
CA HIS A 12 -5.01 9.19 4.09
C HIS A 12 -6.41 9.81 4.12
N HIS A 13 -6.52 11.11 4.38
CA HIS A 13 -7.82 11.80 4.51
C HIS A 13 -8.58 11.95 3.18
N ASP A 14 -7.96 11.52 2.09
CA ASP A 14 -8.44 11.50 0.71
C ASP A 14 -8.58 10.07 0.16
N ILE A 15 -8.43 9.03 1.00
CA ILE A 15 -8.61 7.62 0.60
C ILE A 15 -9.48 6.90 1.63
N TYR A 16 -10.78 6.78 1.37
CA TYR A 16 -11.70 5.99 2.19
C TYR A 16 -12.23 4.75 1.48
N SER A 17 -11.93 4.61 0.19
CA SER A 17 -12.38 3.55 -0.69
C SER A 17 -11.37 3.28 -1.80
N ILE A 18 -11.60 2.23 -2.59
CA ILE A 18 -10.74 1.92 -3.75
C ILE A 18 -10.93 2.93 -4.88
N GLU A 19 -12.11 3.52 -4.98
CA GLU A 19 -12.44 4.60 -5.92
C GLU A 19 -11.66 5.87 -5.58
N ASP A 20 -11.52 6.19 -4.30
CA ASP A 20 -10.74 7.34 -3.85
C ASP A 20 -9.24 7.15 -4.15
N LEU A 21 -8.71 5.94 -3.93
CA LEU A 21 -7.33 5.62 -4.32
C LEU A 21 -7.12 5.81 -5.83
N LYS A 22 -8.08 5.37 -6.66
CA LYS A 22 -8.04 5.58 -8.10
C LYS A 22 -8.03 7.06 -8.45
N GLN A 23 -8.81 7.89 -7.76
CA GLN A 23 -8.80 9.33 -7.95
C GLN A 23 -7.44 9.93 -7.59
N LEU A 24 -6.84 9.55 -6.47
CA LEU A 24 -5.51 10.02 -6.09
C LEU A 24 -4.44 9.60 -7.11
N ILE A 25 -4.47 8.36 -7.61
CA ILE A 25 -3.55 7.90 -8.66
C ILE A 25 -3.74 8.73 -9.94
N TYR A 26 -4.98 9.05 -10.31
CA TYR A 26 -5.27 9.92 -11.44
C TYR A 26 -4.68 11.32 -11.23
N ASP A 27 -4.91 11.93 -10.06
CA ASP A 27 -4.42 13.27 -9.74
C ASP A 27 -2.90 13.35 -9.78
N VAL A 28 -2.20 12.33 -9.25
CA VAL A 28 -0.73 12.25 -9.30
C VAL A 28 -0.22 12.14 -10.75
N LYS A 29 -0.88 11.34 -11.58
CA LYS A 29 -0.51 11.19 -13.01
C LYS A 29 -0.83 12.45 -13.82
N CYS A 30 -1.89 13.18 -13.48
CA CYS A 30 -2.18 14.48 -14.07
C CYS A 30 -1.14 15.54 -13.67
N ALA A 31 -0.71 15.54 -12.40
CA ALA A 31 0.30 16.47 -11.91
C ALA A 31 1.70 16.18 -12.49
N ASN A 32 2.05 14.90 -12.66
CA ASN A 32 3.30 14.49 -13.28
C ASN A 32 3.11 13.29 -14.22
N PRO A 33 2.86 13.53 -15.52
CA PRO A 33 2.60 12.47 -16.50
C PRO A 33 3.78 11.51 -16.75
N ARG A 34 4.99 11.87 -16.32
CA ARG A 34 6.19 11.02 -16.47
C ARG A 34 6.45 10.15 -15.24
N ALA A 35 5.78 10.41 -14.13
CA ALA A 35 5.97 9.64 -12.91
C ALA A 35 5.25 8.29 -13.00
N ARG A 36 5.89 7.26 -12.44
CA ARG A 36 5.23 5.99 -12.13
C ARG A 36 4.68 6.08 -10.70
N VAL A 37 3.47 5.59 -10.49
CA VAL A 37 2.80 5.58 -9.20
C VAL A 37 2.90 4.19 -8.58
N SER A 38 3.50 4.13 -7.38
CA SER A 38 3.57 2.91 -6.58
C SER A 38 2.63 2.99 -5.39
N VAL A 39 1.89 1.91 -5.13
CA VAL A 39 1.13 1.76 -3.89
C VAL A 39 1.84 0.76 -2.99
N LYS A 40 2.20 1.19 -1.78
CA LYS A 40 2.83 0.35 -0.76
C LYS A 40 1.75 -0.27 0.13
N LEU A 41 1.67 -1.58 0.12
CA LEU A 41 0.83 -2.39 0.99
C LEU A 41 1.71 -3.17 1.98
N VAL A 42 1.13 -3.52 3.12
CA VAL A 42 1.75 -4.44 4.09
C VAL A 42 1.16 -5.83 3.85
N SER A 43 1.99 -6.86 3.98
CA SER A 43 1.60 -8.26 3.89
C SER A 43 0.60 -8.59 5.00
N GLU A 44 -0.57 -9.05 4.60
CA GLU A 44 -1.66 -9.50 5.47
C GLU A 44 -2.56 -10.45 4.65
N VAL A 45 -3.32 -11.31 5.33
CA VAL A 45 -4.30 -12.19 4.66
C VAL A 45 -5.29 -11.33 3.86
N GLY A 46 -5.47 -11.64 2.58
CA GLY A 46 -6.39 -10.90 1.71
C GLY A 46 -5.74 -9.73 0.96
N VAL A 47 -4.43 -9.49 1.15
CA VAL A 47 -3.69 -8.44 0.42
C VAL A 47 -3.78 -8.64 -1.10
N GLY A 48 -3.93 -9.86 -1.60
CA GLY A 48 -4.07 -10.13 -3.04
C GLY A 48 -5.37 -9.57 -3.64
N ILE A 49 -6.46 -9.58 -2.87
CA ILE A 49 -7.74 -8.99 -3.25
C ILE A 49 -7.59 -7.46 -3.38
N ILE A 50 -6.95 -6.85 -2.38
CA ILE A 50 -6.65 -5.41 -2.38
C ILE A 50 -5.73 -5.06 -3.55
N ALA A 51 -4.68 -5.84 -3.80
CA ALA A 51 -3.76 -5.62 -4.90
C ALA A 51 -4.45 -5.66 -6.28
N SER A 52 -5.46 -6.52 -6.44
CA SER A 52 -6.29 -6.54 -7.67
C SER A 52 -7.07 -5.23 -7.84
N GLY A 53 -7.63 -4.68 -6.76
CA GLY A 53 -8.23 -3.35 -6.77
C GLY A 53 -7.23 -2.27 -7.15
N VAL A 54 -6.03 -2.29 -6.55
CA VAL A 54 -4.94 -1.35 -6.83
C VAL A 54 -4.49 -1.39 -8.29
N ALA A 55 -4.38 -2.59 -8.88
CA ALA A 55 -4.05 -2.75 -10.29
C ALA A 55 -5.15 -2.16 -11.20
N LYS A 56 -6.43 -2.41 -10.89
CA LYS A 56 -7.58 -1.81 -11.59
C LYS A 56 -7.63 -0.28 -11.44
N ALA A 57 -7.13 0.25 -10.32
CA ALA A 57 -6.97 1.68 -10.05
C ALA A 57 -5.80 2.34 -10.81
N LYS A 58 -5.09 1.60 -11.68
CA LYS A 58 -4.02 2.09 -12.58
C LYS A 58 -2.71 2.46 -11.88
N ALA A 59 -2.40 1.85 -10.73
CA ALA A 59 -1.05 1.89 -10.18
C ALA A 59 -0.05 1.23 -11.13
N ASP A 60 1.17 1.76 -11.23
CA ASP A 60 2.23 1.21 -12.09
C ASP A 60 3.11 0.19 -11.36
N HIS A 61 3.05 0.18 -10.03
CA HIS A 61 3.73 -0.76 -9.15
C HIS A 61 2.91 -1.02 -7.90
N ILE A 62 2.99 -2.24 -7.40
CA ILE A 62 2.46 -2.64 -6.08
C ILE A 62 3.65 -3.16 -5.28
N LEU A 63 3.93 -2.53 -4.14
CA LEU A 63 5.00 -2.96 -3.23
C LEU A 63 4.37 -3.68 -2.04
N ILE A 64 4.80 -4.92 -1.78
CA ILE A 64 4.39 -5.69 -0.60
C ILE A 64 5.51 -5.63 0.43
N SER A 65 5.21 -5.12 1.63
CA SER A 65 6.13 -5.06 2.77
C SER A 65 5.83 -6.14 3.79
N GLY A 66 6.84 -6.85 4.28
CA GLY A 66 6.68 -7.80 5.38
C GLY A 66 6.56 -7.10 6.75
N HIS A 67 6.23 -7.89 7.77
CA HIS A 67 6.24 -7.47 9.18
C HIS A 67 7.64 -7.11 9.70
N ASP A 68 8.69 -7.50 8.98
CA ASP A 68 10.10 -7.41 9.36
C ASP A 68 10.77 -6.09 8.95
N GLY A 69 9.98 -5.13 8.48
CA GLY A 69 10.44 -3.78 8.12
C GLY A 69 10.93 -2.96 9.31
N GLY A 70 11.93 -2.10 9.07
CA GLY A 70 12.43 -1.14 10.06
C GLY A 70 11.56 0.11 10.21
N THR A 71 11.66 0.76 11.37
CA THR A 71 11.06 2.09 11.64
C THR A 71 11.92 2.86 12.64
N GLY A 72 12.03 4.18 12.46
CA GLY A 72 12.71 5.05 13.43
C GLY A 72 11.89 5.30 14.69
N ALA A 73 10.56 5.16 14.63
CA ALA A 73 9.67 5.32 15.76
C ALA A 73 8.33 4.57 15.53
N ALA A 74 7.97 3.66 16.43
CA ALA A 74 6.66 3.01 16.47
C ALA A 74 6.36 2.46 17.87
N ARG A 75 5.09 2.16 18.15
CA ARG A 75 4.72 1.40 19.36
C ARG A 75 5.27 -0.02 19.27
N TRP A 76 5.77 -0.55 20.38
CA TRP A 76 6.33 -1.90 20.43
C TRP A 76 5.35 -2.99 19.98
N THR A 77 4.07 -2.81 20.33
CA THR A 77 3.02 -3.73 19.90
C THR A 77 2.85 -3.77 18.39
N GLY A 78 2.99 -2.63 17.70
CA GLY A 78 2.97 -2.57 16.23
C GLY A 78 4.17 -3.31 15.61
N ILE A 79 5.35 -3.14 16.19
CA ILE A 79 6.57 -3.83 15.70
C ILE A 79 6.49 -5.35 15.89
N LYS A 80 5.89 -5.82 16.99
CA LYS A 80 5.90 -7.23 17.35
C LYS A 80 4.68 -8.02 16.87
N TYR A 81 3.57 -7.37 16.57
CA TYR A 81 2.29 -8.05 16.36
C TYR A 81 1.49 -7.56 15.14
N ALA A 82 2.01 -6.66 14.30
CA ALA A 82 1.32 -6.22 13.08
C ALA A 82 2.00 -6.75 11.80
N GLY A 83 1.19 -7.17 10.84
CA GLY A 83 1.63 -7.68 9.53
C GLY A 83 2.03 -9.17 9.53
N LEU A 84 2.29 -9.69 8.34
CA LEU A 84 2.73 -11.05 8.05
C LEU A 84 4.07 -11.09 7.31
N PRO A 85 4.74 -12.26 7.22
CA PRO A 85 5.94 -12.41 6.40
C PRO A 85 5.65 -12.01 4.96
N TRP A 86 6.61 -11.37 4.30
CA TRP A 86 6.41 -10.87 2.95
C TRP A 86 6.22 -12.01 1.94
N GLU A 87 6.77 -13.20 2.21
CA GLU A 87 6.65 -14.39 1.36
C GLU A 87 5.19 -14.76 1.12
N LEU A 88 4.36 -14.69 2.17
CA LEU A 88 2.94 -15.00 2.10
C LEU A 88 2.18 -13.95 1.27
N GLY A 89 2.33 -12.67 1.62
CA GLY A 89 1.62 -11.59 0.93
C GLY A 89 2.08 -11.41 -0.52
N LEU A 90 3.37 -11.64 -0.81
CA LEU A 90 3.91 -11.58 -2.17
C LEU A 90 3.36 -12.72 -3.02
N ALA A 91 3.35 -13.95 -2.49
CA ALA A 91 2.79 -15.10 -3.19
C ALA A 91 1.28 -14.93 -3.43
N GLU A 92 0.52 -14.53 -2.42
CA GLU A 92 -0.93 -14.29 -2.52
C GLU A 92 -1.24 -13.19 -3.55
N THR A 93 -0.50 -12.09 -3.51
CA THR A 93 -0.64 -10.99 -4.49
C THR A 93 -0.34 -11.47 -5.90
N HIS A 94 0.78 -12.18 -6.09
CA HIS A 94 1.16 -12.69 -7.40
C HIS A 94 0.09 -13.64 -7.98
N GLN A 95 -0.32 -14.64 -7.19
CA GLN A 95 -1.33 -15.61 -7.60
C GLN A 95 -2.65 -14.92 -7.94
N THR A 96 -3.12 -14.02 -7.08
CA THR A 96 -4.41 -13.33 -7.29
C THR A 96 -4.38 -12.49 -8.56
N LEU A 97 -3.31 -11.73 -8.80
CA LEU A 97 -3.20 -10.92 -10.02
C LEU A 97 -3.14 -11.78 -11.29
N VAL A 98 -2.40 -12.89 -11.26
CA VAL A 98 -2.36 -13.84 -12.39
C VAL A 98 -3.74 -14.45 -12.65
N LEU A 99 -4.46 -14.89 -11.61
CA LEU A 99 -5.79 -15.46 -11.72
C LEU A 99 -6.83 -14.47 -12.28
N ASN A 100 -6.58 -13.16 -12.19
CA ASN A 100 -7.47 -12.11 -12.67
C ASN A 100 -7.00 -11.45 -13.98
N ASP A 101 -5.95 -11.95 -14.63
CA ASP A 101 -5.35 -11.36 -15.83
C ASP A 101 -4.91 -9.89 -15.62
N LEU A 102 -4.33 -9.62 -14.43
CA LEU A 102 -3.85 -8.29 -14.02
C LEU A 102 -2.33 -8.23 -13.84
N ARG A 103 -1.60 -9.30 -14.19
CA ARG A 103 -0.16 -9.44 -13.95
C ARG A 103 0.69 -9.44 -15.21
#